data_AF-A0A7J4B7S6-F1
#
_entry.id   AF-A0A7J4B7S6-F1
#
_cell.length_a   1.000
_cell.length_b   1.000
_cell.length_c   1.000
_cell.angle_alpha   90.00
_cell.angle_beta   90.00
_cell.angle_gamma   90.00
#
_symmetry.space_group_name_H-M   'P 1'
#
loop_
_entity.id
_entity.type
_entity.pdbx_description
1 polymer ?
#
loop_
_entity_poly.entity_id
_entity_poly.type
_entity_poly.pdbx_seq_one_letter_code
_entity_poly.pdbx_strand_id
1 'polypeptide(L)'
;MKIISSQNITYAKIQKMIEELAEKGVELESIELRVLDYLRKFNKCKQGDELVKELEKRGFNEITAVMIANIVPKDIETLKILLNFENKSYEEEFLNEVLKTISEYCSK
;
A
#
# COMPACT_ATOMS: atom_id res chain seq x y z
N MET A 1 -14.37 2.16 -25.40
CA MET A 1 -13.14 2.28 -24.60
C MET A 1 -12.77 0.89 -24.09
N LYS A 2 -11.54 0.41 -24.28
CA LYS A 2 -11.10 -0.90 -23.78
C LYS A 2 -9.91 -0.67 -22.83
N ILE A 3 -9.97 -1.25 -21.64
CA ILE A 3 -8.86 -1.21 -20.68
C ILE A 3 -7.75 -2.11 -21.21
N ILE A 4 -6.54 -1.55 -21.36
CA ILE A 4 -5.36 -2.27 -21.86
C ILE A 4 -4.55 -2.85 -20.69
N SER A 5 -4.51 -2.16 -19.55
CA SER A 5 -3.80 -2.58 -18.34
C SER A 5 -4.45 -1.97 -17.10
N SER A 6 -4.37 -2.69 -15.98
CA SER A 6 -4.74 -2.22 -14.65
C SER A 6 -3.69 -2.72 -13.66
N GLN A 7 -3.40 -1.93 -12.63
CA GLN A 7 -2.46 -2.26 -11.56
C GLN A 7 -2.98 -1.67 -10.25
N ASN A 8 -2.73 -2.36 -9.13
CA ASN A 8 -3.00 -1.80 -7.81
C ASN A 8 -1.82 -0.92 -7.40
N ILE A 9 -2.10 0.24 -6.81
CA ILE A 9 -1.06 1.20 -6.41
C ILE A 9 -1.23 1.63 -4.96
N THR A 10 -0.10 1.93 -4.31
CA THR A 10 -0.08 2.35 -2.90
C THR A 10 -0.52 3.80 -2.73
N TYR A 11 -0.94 4.14 -1.52
CA TYR A 11 -1.18 5.53 -1.12
C TYR A 11 0.07 6.39 -1.28
N ALA A 12 1.26 5.83 -0.99
CA ALA A 12 2.54 6.52 -1.18
C ALA A 12 2.77 6.89 -2.64
N LYS A 13 2.52 5.96 -3.58
CA LYS A 13 2.67 6.20 -5.01
C LYS A 13 1.70 7.25 -5.52
N ILE A 14 0.41 7.14 -5.17
CA ILE A 14 -0.60 8.12 -5.61
C ILE A 14 -0.24 9.51 -5.07
N GLN A 15 0.14 9.60 -3.78
CA GLN A 15 0.47 10.87 -3.17
C GLN A 15 1.63 11.54 -3.92
N LYS A 16 2.70 10.79 -4.16
CA LYS A 16 3.84 11.26 -4.94
C LYS A 16 3.44 11.72 -6.34
N MET A 17 2.60 10.95 -7.04
CA MET A 17 2.13 11.31 -8.38
C MET A 17 1.36 12.63 -8.41
N ILE A 18 0.45 12.85 -7.45
CA ILE A 18 -0.35 14.09 -7.38
C ILE A 18 0.55 15.28 -6.99
N GLU A 19 1.46 15.09 -6.04
CA GLU A 19 2.42 16.13 -5.63
C GLU A 19 3.35 16.53 -6.79
N GLU A 20 3.89 15.56 -7.54
CA GLU A 20 4.72 15.83 -8.73
C GLU A 20 3.96 16.57 -9.84
N LEU A 21 2.66 16.31 -10.02
CA LEU A 21 1.82 17.04 -10.97
C LEU A 21 1.68 18.51 -10.56
N ALA A 22 1.40 18.76 -9.27
CA ALA A 22 1.32 20.11 -8.72
C ALA A 22 2.66 20.86 -8.85
N GLU A 23 3.78 20.20 -8.56
CA GLU A 23 5.13 20.77 -8.72
C GLU A 23 5.44 21.15 -10.19
N LYS A 24 4.88 20.43 -11.15
CA LYS A 24 5.00 20.72 -12.59
C LYS A 24 4.02 21.81 -13.07
N GLY A 25 3.25 22.42 -12.17
CA GLY A 25 2.30 23.48 -12.49
C GLY A 25 0.98 22.97 -13.08
N VAL A 26 0.65 21.69 -12.94
CA VAL A 26 -0.66 21.16 -13.30
C VAL A 26 -1.67 21.60 -12.23
N GLU A 27 -2.75 22.26 -12.67
CA GLU A 27 -3.84 22.66 -11.78
C GLU A 27 -4.61 21.42 -11.30
N LEU A 28 -4.66 21.21 -9.99
CA LEU A 28 -5.41 20.12 -9.38
C LEU A 28 -6.89 20.53 -9.22
N GLU A 29 -7.80 19.69 -9.69
CA GLU A 29 -9.23 19.94 -9.49
C GLU A 29 -9.70 19.45 -8.11
N SER A 30 -10.99 19.66 -7.83
CA SER A 30 -11.59 19.37 -6.52
C SER A 30 -11.42 17.92 -6.05
N ILE A 31 -11.40 16.95 -6.97
CA ILE A 31 -11.25 15.53 -6.65
C ILE A 31 -9.81 15.23 -6.26
N GLU A 32 -8.84 15.69 -7.05
CA GLU A 32 -7.42 15.47 -6.81
C GLU A 32 -6.99 16.12 -5.50
N LEU A 33 -7.46 17.34 -5.21
CA LEU A 33 -7.21 18.02 -3.93
C LEU A 33 -7.76 17.21 -2.75
N ARG A 34 -8.99 16.69 -2.87
CA ARG A 34 -9.60 15.86 -1.82
C ARG A 34 -8.87 14.54 -1.62
N VAL A 35 -8.41 13.91 -2.70
CA VAL A 35 -7.58 12.70 -2.63
C VAL A 35 -6.25 13.01 -1.97
N LEU A 36 -5.58 14.10 -2.33
CA LEU A 36 -4.33 14.51 -1.72
C LEU A 36 -4.49 14.78 -0.21
N ASP A 37 -5.57 15.45 0.19
CA ASP A 37 -5.89 15.68 1.61
C ASP A 37 -6.13 14.39 2.38
N TYR A 38 -6.77 13.40 1.75
CA TYR A 38 -6.93 12.07 2.33
C TYR A 38 -5.57 11.38 2.48
N LEU A 39 -4.76 11.37 1.42
CA LEU A 39 -3.45 10.70 1.42
C LEU A 39 -2.50 11.30 2.45
N ARG A 40 -2.47 12.63 2.59
CA ARG A 40 -1.67 13.30 3.63
C ARG A 40 -2.04 12.88 5.06
N LYS A 41 -3.30 12.50 5.30
CA LYS A 41 -3.79 12.06 6.61
C LYS A 41 -3.62 10.56 6.84
N PHE A 42 -3.76 9.75 5.80
CA PHE A 42 -3.90 8.29 5.91
C PHE A 42 -2.75 7.49 5.30
N ASN A 43 -1.80 8.13 4.62
CA ASN A 43 -0.59 7.45 4.17
C ASN A 43 0.33 7.16 5.36
N LYS A 44 0.26 5.93 5.86
CA LYS A 44 1.01 5.45 7.03
C LYS A 44 2.42 4.95 6.67
N CYS A 45 2.74 4.78 5.40
CA CYS A 45 4.01 4.18 4.97
C CYS A 45 4.54 4.83 3.70
N LYS A 46 5.48 5.76 3.84
CA LYS A 46 6.12 6.43 2.69
C LYS A 46 6.91 5.46 1.82
N GLN A 47 7.44 4.39 2.39
CA GLN A 47 8.14 3.31 1.68
C GLN A 47 7.19 2.18 1.25
N GLY A 48 5.92 2.51 1.02
CA GLY A 48 4.88 1.52 0.70
C GLY A 48 5.19 0.74 -0.58
N ASP A 49 5.75 1.38 -1.60
CA ASP A 49 6.09 0.72 -2.87
C ASP A 49 7.24 -0.29 -2.71
N GLU A 50 8.22 0.00 -1.87
CA GLU A 50 9.30 -0.93 -1.54
C GLU A 50 8.78 -2.10 -0.70
N LEU A 51 7.88 -1.85 0.24
CA LEU A 51 7.22 -2.89 1.01
C LEU A 51 6.38 -3.81 0.11
N VAL A 52 5.62 -3.27 -0.85
CA VAL A 52 4.84 -4.09 -1.80
C VAL A 52 5.75 -5.05 -2.55
N LYS A 53 6.88 -4.56 -3.10
CA LYS A 53 7.84 -5.41 -3.81
C LYS A 53 8.39 -6.53 -2.92
N GLU A 54 8.65 -6.25 -1.64
CA GLU A 54 9.15 -7.23 -0.69
C GLU A 54 8.08 -8.28 -0.36
N LEU A 55 6.81 -7.88 -0.21
CA LEU A 55 5.70 -8.80 0.02
C LEU A 55 5.40 -9.66 -1.21
N GLU A 56 5.45 -9.12 -2.42
CA GLU A 56 5.28 -9.89 -3.66
C GLU A 56 6.37 -10.96 -3.83
N LYS A 57 7.63 -10.67 -3.46
CA LYS A 57 8.71 -11.68 -3.44
C LYS A 57 8.44 -12.83 -2.48
N ARG A 58 7.69 -12.57 -1.39
CA ARG A 58 7.24 -13.57 -0.42
C ARG A 58 5.97 -14.30 -0.89
N GLY A 59 5.48 -13.98 -2.09
CA GLY A 59 4.38 -14.65 -2.75
C GLY A 59 3.01 -14.22 -2.24
N PHE A 60 2.85 -12.95 -1.84
CA PHE A 60 1.54 -12.30 -1.72
C PHE A 60 1.08 -11.79 -3.09
N ASN A 61 -0.23 -11.78 -3.31
CA ASN A 61 -0.84 -11.13 -4.47
C ASN A 61 -0.67 -9.60 -4.38
N GLU A 62 -0.56 -8.92 -5.53
CA GLU A 62 -0.39 -7.46 -5.62
C GLU A 62 -1.43 -6.70 -4.77
N ILE A 63 -2.70 -7.09 -4.85
CA ILE A 63 -3.79 -6.47 -4.08
C ILE A 63 -3.57 -6.61 -2.56
N THR A 64 -3.17 -7.80 -2.10
CA THR A 64 -2.87 -8.07 -0.68
C THR A 64 -1.69 -7.22 -0.22
N ALA A 65 -0.61 -7.21 -1.01
CA ALA A 65 0.59 -6.46 -0.69
C ALA A 65 0.30 -4.94 -0.59
N VAL A 66 -0.45 -4.40 -1.55
CA VAL A 66 -0.86 -2.98 -1.56
C VAL A 66 -1.73 -2.64 -0.34
N MET A 67 -2.70 -3.49 0.01
CA MET A 67 -3.52 -3.27 1.20
C MET A 67 -2.69 -3.30 2.49
N ILE A 68 -1.76 -4.24 2.62
CA ILE A 68 -0.84 -4.31 3.76
C ILE A 68 -0.03 -3.02 3.87
N ALA A 69 0.53 -2.52 2.76
CA ALA A 69 1.30 -1.29 2.73
C ALA A 69 0.48 -0.04 3.08
N ASN A 70 -0.80 0.01 2.67
CA ASN A 70 -1.69 1.13 2.97
C ASN A 70 -2.19 1.11 4.43
N ILE A 71 -2.54 -0.07 4.93
CA ILE A 71 -3.18 -0.23 6.25
C ILE A 71 -2.16 -0.29 7.38
N VAL A 72 -0.98 -0.87 7.10
CA VAL A 72 0.14 -1.08 8.02
C VAL A 72 -0.33 -1.79 9.29
N PRO A 73 -0.75 -3.08 9.20
CA PRO A 73 -1.23 -3.83 10.35
C PRO A 73 -0.16 -3.93 11.44
N LYS A 74 -0.59 -3.92 12.70
CA LYS A 74 0.30 -3.94 13.88
C LYS A 74 0.23 -5.24 14.67
N ASP A 75 -0.71 -6.12 14.31
CA ASP A 75 -0.97 -7.39 14.95
C ASP A 75 -1.44 -8.42 13.92
N ILE A 76 -1.39 -9.69 14.33
CA ILE A 76 -1.70 -10.84 13.46
C ILE A 76 -3.17 -10.84 13.05
N GLU A 77 -4.08 -10.40 13.93
CA GLU A 77 -5.52 -10.40 13.64
C GLU A 77 -5.85 -9.45 12.49
N THR A 78 -5.34 -8.22 12.57
CA THR A 78 -5.47 -7.23 11.49
C THR A 78 -4.79 -7.72 10.22
N LEU A 79 -3.60 -8.32 10.31
CA LEU A 79 -2.91 -8.87 9.14
C LEU A 79 -3.75 -9.97 8.48
N LYS A 80 -4.33 -10.91 9.24
CA LYS A 80 -5.17 -11.99 8.72
C LYS A 80 -6.39 -11.50 7.97
N ILE A 81 -7.00 -10.39 8.40
CA ILE A 81 -8.14 -9.77 7.69
C ILE A 81 -7.75 -9.37 6.25
N LEU A 82 -6.50 -8.94 6.03
CA LEU A 82 -6.01 -8.50 4.73
C LEU A 82 -5.66 -9.65 3.78
N LEU A 83 -5.59 -10.88 4.29
CA LEU A 83 -5.26 -12.08 3.51
C LEU A 83 -6.46 -12.66 2.77
N ASN A 84 -7.61 -11.98 2.77
CA ASN A 84 -8.84 -12.44 2.14
C ASN A 84 -8.74 -12.61 0.61
N PHE A 85 -7.72 -12.04 -0.03
CA PHE A 85 -7.43 -12.22 -1.46
C PHE A 85 -6.37 -13.31 -1.71
N GLU A 86 -5.86 -13.96 -0.67
CA GLU A 86 -4.94 -15.09 -0.78
C GLU A 86 -5.71 -16.41 -0.81
N ASN A 87 -5.21 -17.35 -1.61
CA ASN A 87 -5.80 -18.70 -1.73
C ASN A 87 -5.13 -19.72 -0.79
N LYS A 88 -4.27 -19.26 0.13
CA LYS A 88 -3.49 -20.10 1.03
C LYS A 88 -3.51 -19.56 2.46
N SER A 89 -3.46 -20.49 3.41
CA SER A 89 -3.21 -20.17 4.81
C SER A 89 -1.72 -19.97 5.05
N TYR A 90 -1.40 -19.17 6.05
CA TYR A 90 -0.03 -18.90 6.46
C TYR A 90 0.15 -19.30 7.92
N GLU A 91 1.29 -19.90 8.23
CA GLU A 91 1.69 -20.21 9.60
C GLU A 91 1.93 -18.92 10.40
N GLU A 92 1.69 -18.98 11.71
CA GLU A 92 1.81 -17.82 12.58
C GLU A 92 3.25 -17.27 12.63
N GLU A 93 4.25 -18.15 12.56
CA GLU A 93 5.66 -17.76 12.50
C GLU A 93 5.94 -16.85 11.29
N PHE A 94 5.47 -17.23 10.10
CA PHE A 94 5.61 -16.43 8.89
C PHE A 94 4.88 -15.09 9.01
N LEU A 95 3.67 -15.07 9.59
CA LEU A 95 2.93 -13.82 9.80
C LEU A 95 3.64 -12.87 10.77
N ASN A 96 4.30 -13.40 11.80
CA ASN A 96 5.15 -12.60 12.68
C ASN A 96 6.37 -12.01 11.94
N GLU A 97 7.00 -12.75 11.04
CA GLU A 97 8.07 -12.21 10.19
C GLU A 97 7.57 -11.10 9.27
N VAL A 98 6.39 -11.26 8.68
CA VAL A 98 5.76 -10.23 7.86
C VAL A 98 5.50 -8.96 8.66
N LEU A 99 5.00 -9.07 9.90
CA LEU A 99 4.83 -7.91 10.79
C LEU A 99 6.15 -7.20 11.10
N LYS A 100 7.25 -7.94 11.28
CA LYS A 100 8.58 -7.35 11.45
C LYS A 100 8.99 -6.58 10.21
N THR A 101 8.86 -7.17 9.02
CA THR A 101 9.14 -6.49 7.75
C THR A 101 8.31 -5.22 7.58
N ILE A 102 7.00 -5.26 7.87
CA ILE A 102 6.14 -4.08 7.84
C ILE A 102 6.68 -2.98 8.77
N SER A 103 7.14 -3.35 9.97
CA SER A 103 7.71 -2.39 10.92
C SER A 103 9.02 -1.75 10.44
N GLU A 104 9.86 -2.50 9.71
CA GLU A 104 11.13 -2.01 9.16
C GLU A 104 10.91 -0.95 8.07
N TYR A 105 9.91 -1.15 7.20
CA TYR A 105 9.60 -0.21 6.11
C TYR A 105 8.72 0.97 6.54
N CYS A 106 7.85 0.75 7.52
CA CYS A 106 6.83 1.72 7.93
C CYS A 106 7.02 2.17 9.39
N SER A 107 8.29 2.22 9.84
CA SER A 107 8.64 2.72 11.18
C SER A 107 8.05 4.12 11.41
N LYS A 108 7.54 4.33 12.62
CA LYS A 108 6.75 5.51 13.05
C LYS A 108 7.35 6.85 12.64
#